data_AF-A0A9P0A2E9-F1
#
_entry.id   AF-A0A9P0A2E9-F1
#
_cell.length_a   1.000
_cell.length_b   1.000
_cell.length_c   1.000
_cell.angle_alpha   90.00
_cell.angle_beta   90.00
_cell.angle_gamma   90.00
#
_symmetry.space_group_name_H-M   'P 1'
#
loop_
_entity.id
_entity.type
_entity.pdbx_description
1 polymer ?
#
loop_
_entity_poly.entity_id
_entity_poly.type
_entity_poly.pdbx_seq_one_letter_code
_entity_poly.pdbx_strand_id
1 'polypeptide(L)'
;MVSDVGKQGLMQWLLRRLRVKLPFDQNKLYASEILSILLQSSKENQDMFGELDGIDVILQQLAFYKRHDPASSEETEMMENLFNCLCSSLMNAENRERFLRGEGLQLMNLMLREKKQSRNGSLKVLDHAMSGPNGVDNCNKFVDILGLRTIFPLFMKTPKKNRKRMLTVEEHEEHVTSIIASMLKNCKSSQRQRLLSKFTENDHEKVDRLLELHFKYLDKVEEADKQIEKQMKQYLGQDALTDDEIYIRRLDEGLFTLQLVDYIILEACASGASSIKQRVMQILNLRGGSLKTIRHVMREYAGNLGDAEDSDWKYQEQEHILQLVDKF
;
A
#
# COMPACT_ATOMS: atom_id res chain seq x y z
N MET A 1 -18.74 13.15 -19.47
CA MET A 1 -17.97 14.41 -19.59
C MET A 1 -16.46 14.19 -19.48
N VAL A 2 -15.90 13.69 -18.37
CA VAL A 2 -14.43 13.52 -18.23
C VAL A 2 -13.85 12.46 -19.18
N SER A 3 -14.56 11.34 -19.38
CA SER A 3 -14.18 10.30 -20.35
C SER A 3 -14.31 10.76 -21.82
N ASP A 4 -15.28 11.62 -22.12
CA ASP A 4 -15.53 12.14 -23.47
C ASP A 4 -14.40 13.09 -23.92
N VAL A 5 -13.87 13.91 -23.01
CA VAL A 5 -12.78 14.84 -23.30
C VAL A 5 -11.45 14.11 -23.54
N GLY A 6 -11.19 13.02 -22.80
CA GLY A 6 -10.02 12.18 -23.03
C GLY A 6 -9.99 11.61 -24.46
N LYS A 7 -11.14 11.10 -24.93
CA LYS A 7 -11.32 10.50 -26.26
C LYS A 7 -11.21 11.50 -27.41
N GLN A 8 -11.38 12.80 -27.15
CA GLN A 8 -11.26 13.87 -28.16
C GLN A 8 -9.80 14.29 -28.45
N GLY A 9 -8.82 13.44 -28.10
CA GLY A 9 -7.40 13.66 -28.41
C GLY A 9 -6.62 14.44 -27.34
N LEU A 10 -7.29 14.93 -26.28
CA LEU A 10 -6.62 15.64 -25.19
C LEU A 10 -5.58 14.75 -24.51
N MET A 11 -5.90 13.50 -24.21
CA MET A 11 -4.97 12.59 -23.54
C MET A 11 -3.70 12.37 -24.37
N GLN A 12 -3.84 12.15 -25.68
CA GLN A 12 -2.70 12.01 -26.57
C GLN A 12 -1.84 13.29 -26.61
N TRP A 13 -2.48 14.47 -26.59
CA TRP A 13 -1.77 15.74 -26.54
C TRP A 13 -1.01 15.92 -25.21
N LEU A 14 -1.63 15.60 -24.07
CA LEU A 14 -0.99 15.67 -22.75
C LEU A 14 0.22 14.74 -22.67
N LEU A 15 0.09 13.49 -23.13
CA LEU A 15 1.20 12.54 -23.17
C LEU A 15 2.35 13.03 -24.05
N ARG A 16 2.04 13.60 -25.24
CA ARG A 16 3.06 14.22 -26.09
C ARG A 16 3.75 15.36 -25.36
N ARG A 17 2.99 16.24 -24.70
CA ARG A 17 3.52 17.40 -23.96
C ARG A 17 4.46 17.00 -22.82
N LEU A 18 4.13 15.94 -22.08
CA LEU A 18 4.95 15.41 -20.99
C LEU A 18 6.19 14.67 -21.52
N ARG A 19 6.06 13.94 -22.64
CA ARG A 19 7.16 13.18 -23.25
C ARG A 19 8.29 14.08 -23.76
N VAL A 20 7.99 15.32 -24.18
CA VAL A 20 9.02 16.23 -24.70
C VAL A 20 10.06 16.51 -23.61
N LYS A 21 11.34 16.30 -23.94
CA LYS A 21 12.51 16.60 -23.10
C LYS A 21 12.80 18.12 -23.05
N LEU A 22 11.76 18.91 -22.76
CA LEU A 22 11.90 20.32 -22.44
C LEU A 22 12.21 20.48 -20.94
N PRO A 23 12.92 21.56 -20.55
CA PRO A 23 12.99 21.97 -19.16
C PRO A 23 11.60 22.08 -18.53
N PHE A 24 11.56 21.94 -17.20
CA PHE A 24 10.34 22.20 -16.45
C PHE A 24 9.81 23.61 -16.75
N ASP A 25 8.50 23.70 -16.98
CA ASP A 25 7.75 24.94 -17.11
C ASP A 25 6.34 24.76 -16.54
N GLN A 26 5.63 25.88 -16.31
CA GLN A 26 4.29 25.87 -15.73
C GLN A 26 3.27 25.09 -16.58
N ASN A 27 3.44 25.11 -17.91
CA ASN A 27 2.56 24.34 -18.80
C ASN A 27 2.72 22.83 -18.63
N LYS A 28 3.94 22.35 -18.31
CA LYS A 28 4.18 20.94 -18.01
C LYS A 28 3.59 20.53 -16.66
N LEU A 29 3.65 21.42 -15.66
CA LEU A 29 2.93 21.23 -14.40
C LEU A 29 1.42 21.10 -14.64
N TYR A 30 0.80 22.06 -15.32
CA TYR A 30 -0.64 22.01 -15.65
C TYR A 30 -1.01 20.76 -16.45
N ALA A 31 -0.17 20.33 -17.40
CA ALA A 31 -0.41 19.10 -18.14
C ALA A 31 -0.43 17.87 -17.22
N SER A 32 0.45 17.82 -16.20
CA SER A 32 0.48 16.72 -15.22
C SER A 32 -0.77 16.71 -14.31
N GLU A 33 -1.26 17.89 -13.92
CA GLU A 33 -2.43 18.04 -13.07
C GLU A 33 -3.70 17.61 -13.81
N ILE A 34 -3.92 18.13 -15.04
CA ILE A 34 -5.05 17.75 -15.88
C ILE A 34 -5.04 16.25 -16.15
N LEU A 35 -3.87 15.68 -16.47
CA LEU A 35 -3.75 14.24 -16.69
C LEU A 35 -4.12 13.44 -15.43
N SER A 36 -3.68 13.87 -14.25
CA SER A 36 -4.03 13.23 -12.98
C SER A 36 -5.54 13.25 -12.75
N ILE A 37 -6.21 14.37 -13.06
CA ILE A 37 -7.67 14.51 -12.95
C ILE A 37 -8.39 13.58 -13.94
N LEU A 38 -7.91 13.48 -15.19
CA LEU A 38 -8.52 12.61 -16.20
C LEU A 38 -8.47 11.13 -15.80
N LEU A 39 -7.40 10.70 -15.12
CA LEU A 39 -7.22 9.30 -14.71
C LEU A 39 -7.96 8.95 -13.41
N GLN A 40 -8.34 9.96 -12.63
CA GLN A 40 -9.03 9.76 -11.37
C GLN A 40 -10.43 9.17 -11.62
N SER A 41 -10.65 7.96 -11.08
CA SER A 41 -11.96 7.29 -11.07
C SER A 41 -12.63 7.10 -12.45
N SER A 42 -11.86 7.02 -13.55
CA SER A 42 -12.38 6.66 -14.88
C SER A 42 -11.58 5.50 -15.47
N LYS A 43 -12.21 4.32 -15.49
CA LYS A 43 -11.63 3.09 -16.04
C LYS A 43 -11.30 3.25 -17.53
N GLU A 44 -12.19 3.87 -18.30
CA GLU A 44 -11.98 4.10 -19.74
C GLU A 44 -10.76 4.98 -20.03
N ASN A 45 -10.53 6.00 -19.20
CA ASN A 45 -9.35 6.86 -19.32
C ASN A 45 -8.08 6.10 -18.91
N GLN A 46 -8.15 5.22 -17.91
CA GLN A 46 -7.01 4.37 -17.51
C GLN A 46 -6.67 3.35 -18.59
N ASP A 47 -7.67 2.74 -19.23
CA ASP A 47 -7.49 1.84 -20.39
C ASP A 47 -6.77 2.55 -21.54
N MET A 48 -7.36 3.65 -22.01
CA MET A 48 -6.83 4.47 -23.11
C MET A 48 -5.42 5.00 -22.80
N PHE A 49 -5.17 5.41 -21.57
CA PHE A 49 -3.85 5.89 -21.15
C PHE A 49 -2.78 4.82 -21.34
N GLY A 50 -3.07 3.58 -20.98
CA GLY A 50 -2.12 2.50 -21.17
C GLY A 50 -1.99 2.06 -22.62
N GLU A 51 -3.06 2.10 -23.43
CA GLU A 51 -3.00 1.85 -24.88
C GLU A 51 -2.12 2.88 -25.62
N LEU A 52 -2.02 4.09 -25.10
CA LEU A 52 -1.21 5.18 -25.64
C LEU A 52 0.25 5.21 -25.11
N ASP A 53 0.75 4.09 -24.58
CA ASP A 53 2.05 3.97 -23.91
C ASP A 53 2.24 4.97 -22.75
N GLY A 54 1.15 5.38 -22.10
CA GLY A 54 1.18 6.38 -21.05
C GLY A 54 2.04 5.96 -19.86
N ILE A 55 2.01 4.68 -19.50
CA ILE A 55 2.82 4.11 -18.41
C ILE A 55 4.31 4.36 -18.66
N ASP A 56 4.82 4.06 -19.86
CA ASP A 56 6.21 4.28 -20.22
C ASP A 56 6.58 5.77 -20.21
N VAL A 57 5.67 6.65 -20.66
CA VAL A 57 5.88 8.10 -20.61
C VAL A 57 6.08 8.56 -19.16
N ILE A 58 5.19 8.15 -18.26
CA ILE A 58 5.27 8.55 -16.85
C ILE A 58 6.51 7.96 -16.18
N LEU A 59 6.83 6.69 -16.42
CA LEU A 59 8.06 6.06 -15.89
C LEU A 59 9.32 6.79 -16.38
N GLN A 60 9.38 7.19 -17.64
CA GLN A 60 10.50 7.98 -18.18
C GLN A 60 10.61 9.36 -17.53
N GLN A 61 9.49 10.05 -17.29
CA GLN A 61 9.50 11.34 -16.59
C GLN A 61 9.95 11.18 -15.14
N LEU A 62 9.40 10.19 -14.42
CA LEU A 62 9.78 9.90 -13.05
C LEU A 62 11.25 9.47 -12.93
N ALA A 63 11.80 8.78 -13.95
CA ALA A 63 13.19 8.34 -13.95
C ALA A 63 14.22 9.48 -13.84
N PHE A 64 13.83 10.72 -14.13
CA PHE A 64 14.66 11.91 -13.85
C PHE A 64 14.90 12.08 -12.34
N TYR A 65 13.89 11.83 -11.51
CA TYR A 65 13.93 11.99 -10.05
C TYR A 65 14.49 10.78 -9.30
N LYS A 66 15.09 9.81 -10.01
CA LYS A 66 15.64 8.60 -9.36
C LYS A 66 16.86 8.89 -8.47
N ARG A 67 17.61 9.95 -8.78
CA ARG A 67 18.85 10.34 -8.07
C ARG A 67 18.91 11.82 -7.69
N HIS A 68 17.94 12.62 -8.12
CA HIS A 68 17.90 14.06 -7.92
C HIS A 68 16.56 14.45 -7.30
N ASP A 69 16.58 15.42 -6.40
CA ASP A 69 15.36 16.03 -5.87
C ASP A 69 14.89 17.11 -6.87
N PRO A 70 13.57 17.38 -6.97
CA PRO A 70 13.05 18.52 -7.71
C PRO A 70 13.69 19.84 -7.27
N ALA A 71 13.89 20.76 -8.21
CA ALA A 71 14.55 22.04 -7.99
C ALA A 71 13.65 23.09 -7.32
N SER A 72 12.32 22.99 -7.50
CA SER A 72 11.34 23.94 -6.96
C SER A 72 10.11 23.24 -6.36
N SER A 73 9.25 24.00 -5.66
CA SER A 73 7.95 23.53 -5.17
C SER A 73 7.05 23.02 -6.29
N GLU A 74 7.01 23.76 -7.39
CA GLU A 74 6.17 23.50 -8.54
C GLU A 74 6.65 22.24 -9.28
N GLU A 75 7.96 22.01 -9.32
CA GLU A 75 8.50 20.75 -9.85
C GLU A 75 8.23 19.56 -8.90
N THR A 76 8.25 19.78 -7.58
CA THR A 76 7.79 18.76 -6.61
C THR A 76 6.34 18.39 -6.87
N GLU A 77 5.47 19.38 -7.07
CA GLU A 77 4.05 19.16 -7.34
C GLU A 77 3.84 18.39 -8.65
N MET A 78 4.57 18.74 -9.71
CA MET A 78 4.52 17.98 -10.97
C MET A 78 4.94 16.51 -10.74
N MET A 79 6.01 16.28 -9.98
CA MET A 79 6.45 14.92 -9.66
C MET A 79 5.38 14.12 -8.90
N GLU A 80 4.70 14.73 -7.91
CA GLU A 80 3.60 14.09 -7.19
C GLU A 80 2.40 13.82 -8.10
N ASN A 81 2.05 14.74 -9.02
CA ASN A 81 1.00 14.50 -10.02
C ASN A 81 1.31 13.31 -10.93
N LEU A 82 2.58 13.14 -11.32
CA LEU A 82 3.01 11.97 -12.10
C LEU A 82 2.89 10.66 -11.30
N PHE A 83 3.21 10.67 -10.00
CA PHE A 83 2.97 9.52 -9.13
C PHE A 83 1.48 9.22 -8.99
N ASN A 84 0.63 10.24 -8.82
CA ASN A 84 -0.82 10.09 -8.76
C ASN A 84 -1.38 9.48 -10.05
N CYS A 85 -0.94 9.97 -11.22
CA CYS A 85 -1.29 9.37 -12.52
C CYS A 85 -0.97 7.87 -12.55
N LEU A 86 0.21 7.49 -12.06
CA LEU A 86 0.64 6.09 -12.06
C LEU A 86 -0.18 5.24 -11.09
N CYS A 87 -0.44 5.72 -9.86
CA CYS A 87 -1.30 5.04 -8.90
C CYS A 87 -2.72 4.84 -9.45
N SER A 88 -3.34 5.88 -10.01
CA SER A 88 -4.66 5.77 -10.64
C SER A 88 -4.67 4.79 -11.80
N SER A 89 -3.62 4.80 -12.64
CA SER A 89 -3.51 3.88 -13.77
C SER A 89 -3.39 2.42 -13.35
N LEU A 90 -2.72 2.15 -12.22
CA LEU A 90 -2.50 0.79 -11.68
C LEU A 90 -3.74 0.19 -11.01
N MET A 91 -4.83 0.96 -10.87
CA MET A 91 -6.14 0.41 -10.51
C MET A 91 -6.70 -0.50 -11.61
N ASN A 92 -6.30 -0.26 -12.86
CA ASN A 92 -6.59 -1.15 -13.97
C ASN A 92 -5.58 -2.31 -14.05
N ALA A 93 -6.08 -3.53 -14.18
CA ALA A 93 -5.28 -4.75 -14.25
C ALA A 93 -4.31 -4.76 -15.44
N GLU A 94 -4.73 -4.33 -16.63
CA GLU A 94 -3.86 -4.33 -17.84
C GLU A 94 -2.63 -3.43 -17.66
N ASN A 95 -2.82 -2.30 -16.98
CA ASN A 95 -1.74 -1.36 -16.73
C ASN A 95 -0.68 -1.88 -15.75
N ARG A 96 -1.01 -2.88 -14.92
CA ARG A 96 -0.02 -3.54 -14.05
C ARG A 96 0.96 -4.37 -14.87
N GLU A 97 0.49 -5.04 -15.91
CA GLU A 97 1.36 -5.75 -16.84
C GLU A 97 2.23 -4.77 -17.63
N ARG A 98 1.65 -3.67 -18.13
CA ARG A 98 2.41 -2.59 -18.80
C ARG A 98 3.50 -2.02 -17.88
N PHE A 99 3.17 -1.77 -16.61
CA PHE A 99 4.12 -1.29 -15.59
C PHE A 99 5.25 -2.29 -15.31
N LEU A 100 4.93 -3.58 -15.26
CA LEU A 100 5.91 -4.66 -15.10
C LEU A 100 6.88 -4.70 -16.29
N ARG A 101 6.35 -4.65 -17.52
CA ARG A 101 7.14 -4.65 -18.77
C ARG A 101 8.02 -3.40 -18.89
N GLY A 102 7.52 -2.24 -18.45
CA GLY A 102 8.25 -0.96 -18.44
C GLY A 102 9.32 -0.82 -17.34
N GLU A 103 9.66 -1.91 -16.63
CA GLU A 103 10.61 -1.92 -15.51
C GLU A 103 10.23 -0.99 -14.35
N GLY A 104 8.92 -0.74 -14.17
CA GLY A 104 8.42 0.15 -13.13
C GLY A 104 8.86 -0.27 -11.72
N LEU A 105 8.84 -1.57 -11.42
CA LEU A 105 9.30 -2.11 -10.14
C LEU A 105 10.78 -1.81 -9.87
N GLN A 106 11.63 -1.95 -10.89
CA GLN A 106 13.06 -1.66 -10.79
C GLN A 106 13.29 -0.18 -10.49
N LEU A 107 12.54 0.70 -11.16
CA LEU A 107 12.62 2.14 -10.93
C LEU A 107 12.18 2.52 -9.51
N MET A 108 11.02 2.03 -9.05
CA MET A 108 10.53 2.32 -7.69
C MET A 108 11.47 1.76 -6.63
N ASN A 109 11.98 0.54 -6.81
CA ASN A 109 12.95 -0.06 -5.91
C ASN A 109 14.26 0.74 -5.84
N LEU A 110 14.72 1.29 -6.97
CA LEU A 110 15.88 2.18 -7.01
C LEU A 110 15.61 3.49 -6.24
N MET A 111 14.47 4.15 -6.48
CA MET A 111 14.08 5.39 -5.80
C MET A 111 13.99 5.22 -4.28
N LEU A 112 13.45 4.09 -3.81
CA LEU A 112 13.43 3.75 -2.39
C LEU A 112 14.85 3.68 -1.78
N ARG A 113 15.81 3.13 -2.53
CA ARG A 113 17.21 2.97 -2.10
C ARG A 113 18.00 4.27 -2.14
N GLU A 114 17.71 5.18 -3.07
CA GLU A 114 18.40 6.46 -3.27
C GLU A 114 17.98 7.54 -2.28
N LYS A 115 16.89 7.30 -1.54
CA LYS A 115 16.50 8.08 -0.36
C LYS A 115 16.15 9.55 -0.65
N LYS A 116 15.75 9.86 -1.89
CA LYS A 116 15.32 11.18 -2.40
C LYS A 116 13.84 11.47 -2.11
N GLN A 117 13.35 12.66 -2.48
CA GLN A 117 11.94 13.05 -2.33
C GLN A 117 10.99 12.07 -3.03
N SER A 118 11.41 11.50 -4.17
CA SER A 118 10.68 10.48 -4.94
C SER A 118 10.40 9.18 -4.17
N ARG A 119 11.02 8.96 -3.00
CA ARG A 119 10.79 7.78 -2.17
C ARG A 119 9.30 7.60 -1.80
N ASN A 120 8.62 8.69 -1.46
CA ASN A 120 7.25 8.63 -0.95
C ASN A 120 6.29 8.13 -2.05
N GLY A 121 6.33 8.78 -3.21
CA GLY A 121 5.56 8.36 -4.37
C GLY A 121 5.91 6.95 -4.82
N SER A 122 7.18 6.56 -4.73
CA SER A 122 7.60 5.18 -5.07
C SER A 122 7.01 4.13 -4.14
N LEU A 123 6.89 4.43 -2.84
CA LEU A 123 6.28 3.54 -1.88
C LEU A 123 4.78 3.36 -2.17
N LYS A 124 4.07 4.47 -2.45
CA LYS A 124 2.66 4.44 -2.87
C LYS A 124 2.45 3.62 -4.14
N VAL A 125 3.25 3.85 -5.18
CA VAL A 125 3.14 3.11 -6.44
C VAL A 125 3.36 1.61 -6.24
N LEU A 126 4.34 1.23 -5.41
CA LEU A 126 4.59 -0.19 -5.10
C LEU A 126 3.41 -0.84 -4.40
N ASP A 127 2.78 -0.13 -3.46
CA ASP A 127 1.57 -0.58 -2.77
C ASP A 127 0.44 -0.85 -3.77
N HIS A 128 0.12 0.12 -4.63
CA HIS A 128 -0.90 -0.04 -5.67
C HIS A 128 -0.58 -1.15 -6.68
N ALA A 129 0.68 -1.28 -7.10
CA ALA A 129 1.10 -2.26 -8.10
C ALA A 129 1.02 -3.72 -7.60
N MET A 130 1.21 -3.93 -6.29
CA MET A 130 1.28 -5.26 -5.67
C MET A 130 -0.02 -5.68 -4.98
N SER A 131 -0.93 -4.75 -4.71
CA SER A 131 -2.20 -5.00 -4.03
C SER A 131 -3.18 -5.85 -4.83
N GLY A 132 -3.90 -6.74 -4.15
CA GLY A 132 -4.99 -7.54 -4.73
C GLY A 132 -4.53 -8.66 -5.69
N PRO A 133 -5.47 -9.41 -6.30
CA PRO A 133 -5.18 -10.61 -7.08
C PRO A 133 -4.37 -10.33 -8.36
N ASN A 134 -4.57 -9.17 -8.97
CA ASN A 134 -3.83 -8.75 -10.17
C ASN A 134 -2.40 -8.29 -9.85
N GLY A 135 -1.95 -8.39 -8.60
CA GLY A 135 -0.61 -8.00 -8.15
C GLY A 135 0.40 -9.15 -8.12
N VAL A 136 0.01 -10.37 -8.48
CA VAL A 136 0.82 -11.59 -8.32
C VAL A 136 2.18 -11.51 -9.01
N ASP A 137 2.20 -11.16 -10.29
CA ASP A 137 3.45 -11.08 -11.04
C ASP A 137 4.35 -9.97 -10.52
N ASN A 138 3.76 -8.85 -10.09
CA ASN A 138 4.48 -7.74 -9.50
C ASN A 138 5.12 -8.13 -8.16
N CYS A 139 4.40 -8.83 -7.28
CA CYS A 139 4.94 -9.35 -6.02
C CYS A 139 6.12 -10.30 -6.25
N ASN A 140 5.96 -11.30 -7.14
CA ASN A 140 7.03 -12.25 -7.44
C ASN A 140 8.26 -11.53 -8.03
N LYS A 141 8.05 -10.65 -9.02
CA LYS A 141 9.15 -9.88 -9.63
C LYS A 141 9.85 -8.99 -8.61
N PHE A 142 9.12 -8.35 -7.70
CA PHE A 142 9.70 -7.49 -6.67
C PHE A 142 10.67 -8.27 -5.76
N VAL A 143 10.33 -9.51 -5.40
CA VAL A 143 11.23 -10.41 -4.66
C VAL A 143 12.47 -10.79 -5.49
N ASP A 144 12.31 -11.03 -6.78
CA ASP A 144 13.39 -11.40 -7.70
C ASP A 144 14.40 -10.26 -7.91
N ILE A 145 13.93 -9.01 -7.98
CA ILE A 145 14.79 -7.81 -8.10
C ILE A 145 15.35 -7.33 -6.75
N LEU A 146 15.43 -8.22 -5.76
CA LEU A 146 15.95 -7.97 -4.41
C LEU A 146 15.15 -6.93 -3.61
N GLY A 147 13.87 -6.74 -3.90
CA GLY A 147 12.98 -5.81 -3.19
C GLY A 147 12.89 -6.06 -1.68
N LEU A 148 13.06 -7.32 -1.24
CA LEU A 148 13.12 -7.66 0.18
C LEU A 148 14.26 -6.95 0.93
N ARG A 149 15.39 -6.67 0.28
CA ARG A 149 16.51 -5.92 0.87
C ARG A 149 16.22 -4.42 0.98
N THR A 150 15.17 -3.93 0.34
CA THR A 150 14.75 -2.53 0.36
C THR A 150 13.59 -2.31 1.32
N ILE A 151 12.56 -3.16 1.28
CA ILE A 151 11.33 -2.98 2.05
C ILE A 151 11.51 -3.29 3.55
N PHE A 152 12.25 -4.34 3.91
CA PHE A 152 12.41 -4.72 5.32
C PHE A 152 13.20 -3.68 6.14
N PRO A 153 14.24 -3.01 5.63
CA PRO A 153 14.82 -1.85 6.31
C PRO A 153 13.82 -0.71 6.56
N LEU A 154 12.87 -0.48 5.65
CA LEU A 154 11.81 0.52 5.81
C LEU A 154 10.75 0.08 6.84
N PHE A 155 10.51 -1.23 6.96
CA PHE A 155 9.64 -1.83 7.98
C PHE A 155 10.23 -1.73 9.39
N MET A 156 11.53 -2.02 9.53
CA MET A 156 12.25 -1.94 10.80
C MET A 156 12.45 -0.50 11.28
N LYS A 157 12.55 0.47 10.36
CA LYS A 157 12.83 1.86 10.72
C LYS A 157 12.04 2.84 9.87
N THR A 158 11.03 3.43 10.49
CA THR A 158 10.26 4.54 9.92
C THR A 158 11.15 5.78 9.81
N PRO A 159 11.31 6.41 8.63
CA PRO A 159 12.07 7.64 8.47
C PRO A 159 11.48 8.76 9.35
N LYS A 160 12.33 9.42 10.16
CA LYS A 160 11.88 10.54 11.02
C LYS A 160 11.63 11.80 10.17
N LYS A 161 10.62 12.60 10.58
CA LYS A 161 10.06 13.83 9.96
C LYS A 161 11.04 15.00 9.64
N ASN A 162 12.35 14.77 9.53
CA ASN A 162 13.35 15.85 9.36
C ASN A 162 13.27 16.62 8.02
N ARG A 163 12.29 16.36 7.15
CA ARG A 163 12.04 17.13 5.92
C ARG A 163 10.54 17.39 5.78
N LYS A 164 10.16 18.67 5.63
CA LYS A 164 8.79 19.22 5.59
C LYS A 164 7.83 18.67 4.50
N ARG A 165 8.17 17.59 3.79
CA ARG A 165 7.40 17.02 2.67
C ARG A 165 7.61 15.50 2.61
N MET A 166 7.48 14.82 3.74
CA MET A 166 7.56 13.36 3.82
C MET A 166 6.22 12.80 4.31
N LEU A 167 5.93 11.57 3.90
CA LEU A 167 4.81 10.79 4.45
C LEU A 167 4.83 10.87 5.98
N THR A 168 3.65 10.89 6.57
CA THR A 168 3.54 10.70 8.01
C THR A 168 4.12 9.34 8.40
N VAL A 169 4.45 9.19 9.69
CA VAL A 169 4.95 7.91 10.22
C VAL A 169 3.91 6.81 9.97
N GLU A 170 2.63 7.15 10.10
CA GLU A 170 1.52 6.21 9.93
C GLU A 170 1.30 5.83 8.48
N GLU A 171 1.25 6.79 7.54
CA GLU A 171 1.16 6.50 6.10
C GLU A 171 2.33 5.62 5.63
N HIS A 172 3.55 5.90 6.12
CA HIS A 172 4.71 5.08 5.80
C HIS A 172 4.56 3.64 6.32
N GLU A 173 4.15 3.49 7.59
CA GLU A 173 3.94 2.18 8.19
C GLU A 173 2.82 1.40 7.51
N GLU A 174 1.73 2.07 7.14
CA GLU A 174 0.61 1.51 6.39
C GLU A 174 1.08 0.96 5.04
N HIS A 175 1.68 1.78 4.18
CA HIS A 175 2.12 1.34 2.86
C HIS A 175 3.15 0.20 2.93
N VAL A 176 4.10 0.28 3.88
CA VAL A 176 5.08 -0.81 4.05
C VAL A 176 4.41 -2.11 4.49
N THR A 177 3.48 -2.03 5.44
CA THR A 177 2.73 -3.19 5.94
C THR A 177 1.85 -3.77 4.83
N SER A 178 1.16 -2.93 4.06
CA SER A 178 0.34 -3.32 2.91
C SER A 178 1.16 -4.04 1.85
N ILE A 179 2.36 -3.53 1.51
CA ILE A 179 3.27 -4.21 0.58
C ILE A 179 3.68 -5.60 1.10
N ILE A 180 4.03 -5.72 2.38
CA ILE A 180 4.43 -7.01 2.97
C ILE A 180 3.25 -7.99 2.99
N ALA A 181 2.06 -7.53 3.39
CA ALA A 181 0.84 -8.32 3.37
C ALA A 181 0.48 -8.78 1.94
N SER A 182 0.57 -7.88 0.95
CA SER A 182 0.32 -8.20 -0.46
C SER A 182 1.31 -9.23 -0.99
N MET A 183 2.59 -9.14 -0.65
CA MET A 183 3.56 -10.17 -1.01
C MET A 183 3.26 -11.51 -0.32
N LEU A 184 2.82 -11.50 0.94
CA LEU A 184 2.41 -12.71 1.65
C LEU A 184 1.12 -13.32 1.09
N LYS A 185 0.19 -12.55 0.54
CA LYS A 185 -0.99 -13.09 -0.16
C LYS A 185 -0.61 -13.70 -1.50
N ASN A 186 0.22 -12.99 -2.26
CA ASN A 186 0.39 -13.24 -3.68
C ASN A 186 1.64 -14.06 -4.06
N CYS A 187 2.74 -14.01 -3.29
CA CYS A 187 3.95 -14.74 -3.63
C CYS A 187 3.73 -16.25 -3.50
N LYS A 188 4.25 -17.01 -4.48
CA LYS A 188 4.18 -18.48 -4.50
C LYS A 188 5.59 -19.08 -4.46
N SER A 189 5.68 -20.36 -4.08
CA SER A 189 6.90 -21.17 -4.19
C SER A 189 8.14 -20.53 -3.53
N SER A 190 9.23 -20.33 -4.29
CA SER A 190 10.53 -19.87 -3.81
C SER A 190 10.50 -18.43 -3.27
N GLN A 191 9.75 -17.53 -3.90
CA GLN A 191 9.62 -16.13 -3.50
C GLN A 191 8.93 -16.04 -2.13
N ARG A 192 7.89 -16.85 -1.94
CA ARG A 192 7.19 -16.98 -0.65
C ARG A 192 8.11 -17.47 0.46
N GLN A 193 8.90 -18.51 0.19
CA GLN A 193 9.86 -19.05 1.18
C GLN A 193 10.93 -18.03 1.57
N ARG A 194 11.44 -17.26 0.59
CA ARG A 194 12.37 -16.15 0.85
C ARG A 194 11.75 -15.05 1.70
N LEU A 195 10.47 -14.74 1.50
CA LEU A 195 9.73 -13.78 2.32
C LEU A 195 9.53 -14.29 3.76
N LEU A 196 9.07 -15.53 3.94
CA LEU A 196 8.86 -16.12 5.27
C LEU A 196 10.17 -16.23 6.06
N SER A 197 11.29 -16.52 5.38
CA SER A 197 12.62 -16.57 6.00
C SER A 197 13.06 -15.21 6.58
N LYS A 198 12.51 -14.09 6.12
CA LYS A 198 12.80 -12.76 6.71
C LYS A 198 12.35 -12.66 8.17
N PHE A 199 11.33 -13.42 8.58
CA PHE A 199 10.80 -13.44 9.93
C PHE A 199 11.55 -14.34 10.91
N THR A 200 12.55 -15.10 10.44
CA THR A 200 13.44 -15.91 11.28
C THR A 200 14.85 -15.31 11.41
N GLU A 201 15.19 -14.31 10.59
CA GLU A 201 16.47 -13.61 10.65
C GLU A 201 16.67 -12.84 11.96
N ASN A 202 17.93 -12.80 12.44
CA ASN A 202 18.38 -11.99 13.57
C ASN A 202 17.52 -12.20 14.83
N ASP A 203 17.35 -13.45 15.25
CA ASP A 203 16.54 -13.82 16.42
C ASP A 203 15.11 -13.25 16.36
N HIS A 204 14.46 -13.41 15.20
CA HIS A 204 13.08 -12.99 14.99
C HIS A 204 12.83 -11.47 15.15
N GLU A 205 13.82 -10.60 14.90
CA GLU A 205 13.67 -9.14 15.10
C GLU A 205 12.48 -8.53 14.30
N LYS A 206 12.09 -9.14 13.18
CA LYS A 206 10.93 -8.71 12.36
C LYS A 206 9.61 -9.06 13.04
N VAL A 207 9.58 -10.18 13.76
CA VAL A 207 8.42 -10.58 14.59
C VAL A 207 8.30 -9.63 15.77
N ASP A 208 9.42 -9.25 16.39
CA ASP A 208 9.43 -8.24 17.46
C ASP A 208 8.86 -6.90 16.97
N ARG A 209 9.28 -6.46 15.78
CA ARG A 209 8.75 -5.25 15.15
C ARG A 209 7.26 -5.38 14.79
N LEU A 210 6.80 -6.53 14.29
CA LEU A 210 5.37 -6.77 14.04
C LEU A 210 4.56 -6.62 15.32
N LEU A 211 5.00 -7.21 16.43
CA LEU A 211 4.28 -7.14 17.69
C LEU A 211 4.34 -5.72 18.28
N GLU A 212 5.44 -4.99 18.11
CA GLU A 212 5.51 -3.56 18.45
C GLU A 212 4.43 -2.76 17.71
N LEU A 213 4.29 -2.97 16.39
CA LEU A 213 3.25 -2.33 15.58
C LEU A 213 1.84 -2.77 16.00
N HIS A 214 1.64 -4.06 16.27
CA HIS A 214 0.37 -4.59 16.76
C HIS A 214 -0.09 -3.83 18.01
N PHE A 215 0.74 -3.77 19.05
CA PHE A 215 0.37 -3.07 20.28
C PHE A 215 0.16 -1.57 20.05
N LYS A 216 1.03 -0.93 19.25
CA LYS A 216 0.89 0.50 18.92
C LYS A 216 -0.46 0.83 18.29
N TYR A 217 -0.88 0.06 17.30
CA TYR A 217 -2.14 0.32 16.58
C TYR A 217 -3.35 -0.23 17.31
N LEU A 218 -3.21 -1.30 18.08
CA LEU A 218 -4.25 -1.79 18.99
C LEU A 218 -4.61 -0.72 20.02
N ASP A 219 -3.62 -0.14 20.70
CA ASP A 219 -3.85 0.91 21.71
C ASP A 219 -4.58 2.13 21.11
N LYS A 220 -4.25 2.50 19.86
CA LYS A 220 -4.93 3.58 19.14
C LYS A 220 -6.39 3.27 18.84
N VAL A 221 -6.66 2.08 18.31
CA VAL A 221 -8.03 1.64 17.99
C VAL A 221 -8.84 1.50 19.27
N GLU A 222 -8.28 0.95 20.36
CA GLU A 222 -8.97 0.85 21.65
C GLU A 222 -9.29 2.23 22.26
N GLU A 223 -8.42 3.22 22.10
CA GLU A 223 -8.73 4.59 22.52
C GLU A 223 -9.83 5.20 21.64
N ALA A 224 -9.80 4.99 20.33
CA ALA A 224 -10.85 5.41 19.42
C ALA A 224 -12.21 4.80 19.83
N ASP A 225 -12.24 3.50 20.13
CA ASP A 225 -13.43 2.78 20.57
C ASP A 225 -13.99 3.37 21.88
N LYS A 226 -13.13 3.71 22.85
CA LYS A 226 -13.55 4.40 24.09
C LYS A 226 -14.12 5.78 23.83
N GLN A 227 -13.57 6.54 22.88
CA GLN A 227 -14.09 7.87 22.53
C GLN A 227 -15.45 7.77 21.83
N ILE A 228 -15.61 6.80 20.93
CA ILE A 228 -16.88 6.49 20.27
C ILE A 228 -17.93 6.08 21.31
N GLU A 229 -17.59 5.19 22.25
CA GLU A 229 -18.50 4.75 23.30
C GLU A 229 -18.95 5.91 24.22
N LYS A 230 -18.03 6.83 24.55
CA LYS A 230 -18.37 8.04 25.33
C LYS A 230 -19.33 8.95 24.57
N GLN A 231 -19.11 9.15 23.27
CA GLN A 231 -20.00 9.95 22.44
C GLN A 231 -21.39 9.30 22.33
N MET A 232 -21.45 7.99 22.09
CA MET A 232 -22.71 7.23 22.08
C MET A 232 -23.51 7.37 23.37
N LYS A 233 -22.84 7.36 24.53
CA LYS A 233 -23.49 7.56 25.83
C LYS A 233 -23.99 8.98 26.04
N GLN A 234 -23.43 9.97 25.34
CA GLN A 234 -23.84 11.38 25.42
C GLN A 234 -25.03 11.70 24.51
N TYR A 235 -25.12 11.06 23.34
CA TYR A 235 -26.23 11.21 22.40
C TYR A 235 -27.27 10.10 22.63
N LEU A 236 -28.26 10.35 23.49
CA LEU A 236 -29.40 9.44 23.71
C LEU A 236 -30.39 9.51 22.52
N GLY A 237 -30.36 8.55 21.60
CA GLY A 237 -31.44 8.37 20.58
C GLY A 237 -30.99 8.35 19.12
N GLN A 238 -31.78 9.00 18.25
CA GLN A 238 -31.71 8.96 16.76
C GLN A 238 -30.41 9.51 16.13
N ASP A 239 -29.51 10.11 16.92
CA ASP A 239 -28.20 10.64 16.48
C ASP A 239 -27.03 9.66 16.79
N ALA A 240 -27.31 8.39 17.08
CA ALA A 240 -26.28 7.38 17.24
C ALA A 240 -25.56 7.13 15.90
N LEU A 241 -24.22 7.06 15.93
CA LEU A 241 -23.44 6.75 14.73
C LEU A 241 -23.82 5.36 14.21
N THR A 242 -23.89 5.25 12.90
CA THR A 242 -24.03 3.98 12.20
C THR A 242 -22.76 3.13 12.34
N ASP A 243 -22.89 1.81 12.17
CA ASP A 243 -21.73 0.90 12.21
C ASP A 243 -20.67 1.28 11.17
N ASP A 244 -21.08 1.78 10.00
CA ASP A 244 -20.18 2.26 8.94
C ASP A 244 -19.41 3.51 9.38
N GLU A 245 -20.06 4.47 10.05
CA GLU A 245 -19.40 5.67 10.58
C GLU A 245 -18.41 5.32 11.70
N ILE A 246 -18.74 4.35 12.55
CA ILE A 246 -17.84 3.83 13.57
C ILE A 246 -16.62 3.18 12.91
N TYR A 247 -16.85 2.36 11.88
CA TYR A 247 -15.77 1.70 11.15
C TYR A 247 -14.84 2.71 10.45
N ILE A 248 -15.39 3.72 9.77
CA ILE A 248 -14.60 4.80 9.13
C ILE A 248 -13.73 5.53 10.16
N ARG A 249 -14.28 5.86 11.34
CA ARG A 249 -13.48 6.50 12.40
C ARG A 249 -12.36 5.61 12.92
N ARG A 250 -12.60 4.30 13.05
CA ARG A 250 -11.55 3.34 13.44
C ARG A 250 -10.49 3.23 12.34
N LEU A 251 -10.86 3.31 11.07
CA LEU A 251 -9.90 3.38 9.95
C LEU A 251 -9.01 4.62 10.05
N ASP A 252 -9.58 5.78 10.34
CA ASP A 252 -8.82 7.04 10.53
C ASP A 252 -7.78 6.92 11.67
N GLU A 253 -8.06 6.10 12.69
CA GLU A 253 -7.17 5.85 13.82
C GLU A 253 -6.19 4.68 13.59
N GLY A 254 -6.19 4.09 12.39
CA GLY A 254 -5.21 3.11 11.94
C GLY A 254 -5.65 1.65 12.04
N LEU A 255 -6.95 1.37 12.12
CA LEU A 255 -7.49 0.00 12.09
C LEU A 255 -7.00 -0.79 10.87
N PHE A 256 -6.90 -0.17 9.69
CA PHE A 256 -6.41 -0.84 8.49
C PHE A 256 -4.98 -1.36 8.68
N THR A 257 -4.09 -0.54 9.24
CA THR A 257 -2.72 -0.97 9.53
C THR A 257 -2.69 -2.10 10.56
N LEU A 258 -3.52 -2.03 11.62
CA LEU A 258 -3.65 -3.11 12.60
C LEU A 258 -4.06 -4.44 11.94
N GLN A 259 -5.08 -4.41 11.09
CA GLN A 259 -5.58 -5.58 10.37
C GLN A 259 -4.51 -6.20 9.48
N LEU A 260 -3.71 -5.38 8.78
CA LEU A 260 -2.60 -5.88 7.96
C LEU A 260 -1.47 -6.46 8.81
N VAL A 261 -1.13 -5.86 9.94
CA VAL A 261 -0.14 -6.41 10.88
C VAL A 261 -0.59 -7.77 11.41
N ASP A 262 -1.84 -7.87 11.85
CA ASP A 262 -2.42 -9.10 12.39
C ASP A 262 -2.52 -10.19 11.32
N TYR A 263 -2.86 -9.81 10.08
CA TYR A 263 -2.81 -10.70 8.93
C TYR A 263 -1.40 -11.26 8.71
N ILE A 264 -0.37 -10.41 8.72
CA ILE A 264 1.02 -10.83 8.58
C ILE A 264 1.42 -11.78 9.72
N ILE A 265 1.01 -11.50 10.96
CA ILE A 265 1.29 -12.36 12.12
C ILE A 265 0.69 -13.75 11.89
N LEU A 266 -0.61 -13.83 11.55
CA LEU A 266 -1.27 -15.12 11.32
C LEU A 266 -0.62 -15.89 10.18
N GLU A 267 -0.39 -15.22 9.05
CA GLU A 267 0.18 -15.84 7.85
C GLU A 267 1.61 -16.35 8.10
N ALA A 268 2.46 -15.53 8.73
CA ALA A 268 3.84 -15.90 9.03
C ALA A 268 3.91 -17.07 10.02
N CYS A 269 2.98 -17.16 10.96
CA CYS A 269 3.02 -18.23 11.94
C CYS A 269 2.32 -19.52 11.48
N ALA A 270 1.35 -19.44 10.56
CA ALA A 270 0.72 -20.61 9.95
C ALA A 270 1.59 -21.23 8.84
N SER A 271 2.24 -20.39 8.04
CA SER A 271 3.03 -20.82 6.87
C SER A 271 4.55 -20.87 7.11
N GLY A 272 5.06 -20.20 8.14
CA GLY A 272 6.49 -20.10 8.43
C GLY A 272 7.00 -21.12 9.45
N ALA A 273 8.20 -20.88 9.96
CA ALA A 273 8.81 -21.76 10.96
C ALA A 273 8.06 -21.72 12.29
N SER A 274 7.97 -22.87 12.99
CA SER A 274 7.28 -22.98 14.28
C SER A 274 7.83 -22.05 15.36
N SER A 275 9.12 -21.67 15.26
CA SER A 275 9.75 -20.71 16.16
C SER A 275 9.14 -19.30 16.07
N ILE A 276 8.55 -18.92 14.92
CA ILE A 276 7.82 -17.65 14.77
C ILE A 276 6.62 -17.64 15.72
N LYS A 277 5.79 -18.70 15.71
CA LYS A 277 4.64 -18.84 16.62
C LYS A 277 5.08 -18.80 18.08
N GLN A 278 6.16 -19.47 18.42
CA GLN A 278 6.72 -19.44 19.78
C GLN A 278 7.11 -18.03 20.21
N ARG A 279 7.77 -17.26 19.33
CA ARG A 279 8.15 -15.87 19.61
C ARG A 279 6.95 -14.95 19.79
N VAL A 280 5.94 -15.06 18.92
CA VAL A 280 4.68 -14.30 19.05
C VAL A 280 4.02 -14.56 20.41
N MET A 281 3.87 -15.84 20.79
CA MET A 281 3.30 -16.24 22.07
C MET A 281 4.10 -15.69 23.26
N GLN A 282 5.42 -15.75 23.18
CA GLN A 282 6.30 -15.22 24.22
C GLN A 282 6.06 -13.72 24.45
N ILE A 283 6.00 -12.93 23.37
CA ILE A 283 5.82 -11.47 23.47
C ILE A 283 4.43 -11.12 23.97
N LEU A 284 3.38 -11.79 23.48
CA LEU A 284 2.00 -11.59 23.94
C LEU A 284 1.90 -11.83 25.45
N ASN A 285 2.44 -12.94 25.94
CA ASN A 285 2.44 -13.27 27.36
C ASN A 285 3.19 -12.23 28.21
N LEU A 286 4.31 -11.70 27.72
CA LEU A 286 5.11 -10.70 28.44
C LEU A 286 4.44 -9.33 28.53
N ARG A 287 3.66 -8.94 27.51
CA ARG A 287 2.98 -7.64 27.45
C ARG A 287 1.52 -7.68 27.88
N GLY A 288 1.02 -8.81 28.37
CA GLY A 288 -0.38 -8.99 28.75
C GLY A 288 -1.36 -9.02 27.56
N GLY A 289 -0.84 -9.19 26.34
CA GLY A 289 -1.64 -9.34 25.13
C GLY A 289 -2.30 -10.71 25.04
N SER A 290 -3.35 -10.81 24.23
CA SER A 290 -4.10 -12.05 24.04
C SER A 290 -4.22 -12.40 22.56
N LEU A 291 -3.97 -13.67 22.24
CA LEU A 291 -4.28 -14.22 20.91
C LEU A 291 -5.76 -14.05 20.53
N LYS A 292 -6.66 -13.94 21.52
CA LYS A 292 -8.08 -13.71 21.24
C LYS A 292 -8.30 -12.35 20.58
N THR A 293 -7.50 -11.35 20.92
CA THR A 293 -7.57 -10.00 20.33
C THR A 293 -7.22 -10.05 18.85
N ILE A 294 -6.07 -10.64 18.50
CA ILE A 294 -5.65 -10.82 17.09
C ILE A 294 -6.71 -11.58 16.30
N ARG A 295 -7.24 -12.68 16.85
CA ARG A 295 -8.30 -13.46 16.19
C ARG A 295 -9.60 -12.68 16.01
N HIS A 296 -9.94 -11.80 16.96
CA HIS A 296 -11.12 -10.95 16.85
C HIS A 296 -10.97 -9.92 15.74
N VAL A 297 -9.85 -9.18 15.72
CA VAL A 297 -9.52 -8.22 14.64
C VAL A 297 -9.57 -8.89 13.28
N MET A 298 -9.02 -10.09 13.15
CA MET A 298 -8.97 -10.81 11.88
C MET A 298 -10.32 -11.38 11.43
N ARG A 299 -11.20 -11.77 12.37
CA ARG A 299 -12.59 -12.13 12.04
C ARG A 299 -13.40 -10.92 11.57
N GLU A 300 -13.20 -9.77 12.20
CA GLU A 300 -13.81 -8.51 11.77
C GLU A 300 -13.31 -8.12 10.37
N TYR A 301 -11.99 -8.19 10.14
CA TYR A 301 -11.40 -7.93 8.83
C TYR A 301 -11.96 -8.84 7.74
N ALA A 302 -12.14 -10.14 8.03
CA ALA A 302 -12.75 -11.10 7.10
C ALA A 302 -14.22 -10.77 6.80
N GLY A 303 -14.97 -10.28 7.79
CA GLY A 303 -16.36 -9.84 7.63
C GLY A 303 -16.52 -8.56 6.81
N ASN A 304 -15.53 -7.67 6.88
CA ASN A 304 -15.53 -6.35 6.25
C ASN A 304 -14.66 -6.28 4.98
N LEU A 305 -14.27 -7.42 4.40
CA LEU A 305 -13.64 -7.44 3.08
C LEU A 305 -14.60 -6.70 2.11
N GLY A 306 -14.12 -5.62 1.49
CA GLY A 306 -14.96 -4.68 0.75
C GLY A 306 -15.74 -5.28 -0.42
N ASP A 307 -16.44 -4.44 -1.17
CA ASP A 307 -17.13 -4.82 -2.41
C ASP A 307 -16.10 -5.02 -3.54
N ALA A 308 -15.40 -6.15 -3.51
CA ALA A 308 -14.58 -6.57 -4.63
C ALA A 308 -15.49 -6.80 -5.85
N GLU A 309 -15.08 -6.32 -7.04
CA GLU A 309 -15.76 -6.62 -8.31
C GLU A 309 -15.87 -8.14 -8.57
N ASP A 310 -15.04 -8.93 -7.89
CA ASP A 310 -14.96 -10.39 -7.98
C ASP A 310 -15.41 -11.05 -6.66
N SER A 311 -16.67 -11.52 -6.64
CA SER A 311 -17.28 -12.20 -5.49
C SER A 311 -16.59 -13.50 -5.11
N ASP A 312 -15.98 -14.19 -6.08
CA ASP A 312 -15.33 -15.49 -5.85
C ASP A 312 -13.99 -15.30 -5.15
N TRP A 313 -13.22 -14.28 -5.57
CA TRP A 313 -11.99 -13.91 -4.87
C TRP A 313 -12.27 -13.52 -3.42
N LYS A 314 -13.30 -12.71 -3.18
CA LYS A 314 -13.70 -12.29 -1.82
C LYS A 314 -14.00 -13.49 -0.93
N TYR A 315 -14.77 -14.45 -1.44
CA TYR A 315 -15.11 -15.66 -0.69
C TYR A 315 -13.86 -16.50 -0.37
N GLN A 316 -12.96 -16.69 -1.35
CA GLN A 316 -11.71 -17.42 -1.15
C GLN A 316 -10.79 -16.75 -0.11
N GLU A 317 -10.68 -15.43 -0.17
CA GLU A 317 -9.88 -14.66 0.78
C GLU A 317 -10.47 -14.72 2.19
N GLN A 318 -11.80 -14.62 2.32
CA GLN A 318 -12.49 -14.76 3.59
C GLN A 318 -12.26 -16.13 4.22
N GLU A 319 -12.46 -17.20 3.45
CA GLU A 319 -12.19 -18.58 3.87
C GLU A 319 -10.73 -18.77 4.27
N HIS A 320 -9.78 -18.23 3.49
CA HIS A 320 -8.36 -18.31 3.80
C HIS A 320 -8.03 -17.64 5.14
N ILE A 321 -8.53 -16.43 5.38
CA ILE A 321 -8.31 -15.71 6.65
C ILE A 321 -8.90 -16.48 7.82
N LEU A 322 -10.11 -17.04 7.69
CA LEU A 322 -10.74 -17.82 8.74
C LEU A 322 -9.97 -19.12 9.03
N GLN A 323 -9.46 -19.80 8.00
CA GLN A 323 -8.59 -20.97 8.17
C GLN A 323 -7.29 -20.61 8.89
N LEU A 324 -6.71 -19.44 8.62
CA LEU A 324 -5.54 -18.96 9.37
C LEU A 324 -5.88 -18.74 10.85
N VAL A 325 -7.02 -18.12 11.13
CA VAL A 325 -7.51 -17.89 12.50
C VAL A 325 -7.71 -19.20 13.26
N ASP A 326 -8.18 -20.26 12.60
CA ASP A 326 -8.44 -21.56 13.21
C ASP A 326 -7.18 -22.41 13.39
N LYS A 327 -6.21 -22.29 12.47
CA LYS A 327 -4.89 -22.95 12.59
C LYS A 327 -4.01 -22.32 13.68
N PHE A 328 -4.36 -21.12 14.15
CA PHE A 328 -3.51 -20.31 15.02
C PHE A 328 -3.90 -20.36 16.51
#